data_AF-A0A6M6DVR7-F1
#
_entry.id   AF-A0A6M6DVR7-F1
#
_cell.length_a   1.000
_cell.length_b   1.000
_cell.length_c   1.000
_cell.angle_alpha   90.00
_cell.angle_beta   90.00
_cell.angle_gamma   90.00
#
_symmetry.space_group_name_H-M   'P 1'
#
loop_
_entity.id
_entity.type
_entity.pdbx_description
1 polymer ?
#
loop_
_entity_poly.entity_id
_entity_poly.type
_entity_poly.pdbx_seq_one_letter_code
_entity_poly.pdbx_strand_id
1 'polypeptide(L)'
;MKMLKVAFGIPLLAILLAACSDETSETVSQKEEPTEKSTAVHTKENGNKTAVKESSPNTLQTKASTIKKAVNSKEADRDYLLNVMNGYQYIQVGDNQYIYYGINQEQNVFCMMEVNFDASGDYVENINFVDNASEEQIALLQNQIQEQQKQLSDLEQQQMEKELDDYYAQLEEDRQKEEEAQAKADAEAVAQAEADRKAEEERLAEEEKKKQEEEEAQAKSDEEEAEAEAFLEDEAQTESESEQEEDTEALEEEEPAEQTVSQEQAIQLVRDQQGISEDSPLLVAYDHVDDSGNYIIHVYENVVDNEETGEEHTATQGWYQVSPSDGAITDVTVDGY
;
A
#
# COMPACT_ATOMS: atom_id res chain seq x y z
N MET A 1 -1.72 -15.47 -23.93
CA MET A 1 -0.25 -15.42 -23.79
C MET A 1 0.12 -16.34 -22.64
N LYS A 2 1.01 -17.32 -22.87
CA LYS A 2 1.45 -18.24 -21.81
C LYS A 2 2.54 -17.54 -21.00
N MET A 3 2.31 -17.39 -19.70
CA MET A 3 3.25 -16.75 -18.77
C MET A 3 4.59 -17.50 -18.77
N LEU A 4 5.65 -16.80 -19.14
CA LEU A 4 7.03 -17.28 -19.11
C LEU A 4 7.47 -17.28 -17.63
N LYS A 5 7.57 -18.47 -17.02
CA LYS A 5 7.95 -18.61 -15.61
C LYS A 5 9.47 -18.61 -15.48
N VAL A 6 10.04 -17.45 -15.15
CA VAL A 6 11.42 -17.33 -14.70
C VAL A 6 11.41 -17.38 -13.17
N ALA A 7 12.03 -18.41 -12.59
CA ALA A 7 12.23 -18.47 -11.14
C ALA A 7 13.53 -17.73 -10.79
N PHE A 8 13.41 -16.48 -10.36
CA PHE A 8 14.55 -15.69 -9.87
C PHE A 8 14.73 -15.89 -8.36
N GLY A 9 15.88 -16.43 -7.97
CA GLY A 9 16.50 -16.14 -6.67
C GLY A 9 17.58 -15.07 -6.87
N ILE A 10 17.50 -13.97 -6.12
CA ILE A 10 18.36 -12.77 -6.14
C ILE A 10 19.83 -13.10 -5.74
N PRO A 11 20.89 -12.33 -6.12
CA PRO A 11 21.08 -11.43 -7.25
C PRO A 11 22.13 -11.95 -8.28
N LEU A 12 22.20 -11.23 -9.40
CA LEU A 12 23.13 -11.39 -10.52
C LEU A 12 24.57 -11.75 -10.11
N LEU A 13 25.06 -12.84 -10.70
CA LEU A 13 26.47 -13.19 -10.71
C LEU A 13 27.17 -12.29 -11.75
N ALA A 14 27.68 -11.15 -11.32
CA ALA A 14 28.59 -10.32 -12.10
C ALA A 14 29.91 -11.11 -12.30
N ILE A 15 30.00 -11.89 -13.37
CA ILE A 15 31.23 -12.57 -13.78
C ILE A 15 32.17 -11.51 -14.36
N LEU A 16 32.98 -10.88 -13.52
CA LEU A 16 34.19 -10.18 -13.93
C LEU A 16 35.23 -11.26 -14.32
N LEU A 17 35.19 -11.71 -15.58
CA LEU A 17 36.35 -12.35 -16.18
C LEU A 17 37.40 -11.26 -16.41
N ALA A 18 38.30 -11.11 -15.43
CA ALA A 18 39.55 -10.41 -15.60
C ALA A 18 40.39 -11.16 -16.64
N ALA A 19 40.24 -10.80 -17.91
CA ALA A 19 41.21 -11.14 -18.94
C ALA A 19 42.49 -10.33 -18.64
N CYS A 20 43.44 -10.99 -17.98
CA CYS A 20 44.83 -10.59 -18.00
C CYS A 20 45.30 -10.56 -19.47
N SER A 21 45.36 -9.37 -20.05
CA SER A 21 46.26 -9.09 -21.16
C SER A 21 47.58 -8.65 -20.57
N ASP A 22 48.51 -9.60 -20.43
CA ASP A 22 49.93 -9.29 -20.31
C ASP A 22 50.42 -8.73 -21.64
N GLU A 23 50.75 -7.45 -21.70
CA GLU A 23 51.87 -7.01 -22.54
C GLU A 23 52.64 -5.85 -21.88
N THR A 24 53.88 -6.17 -21.48
CA THR A 24 55.06 -5.30 -21.42
C THR A 24 55.11 -4.16 -20.39
N SER A 25 55.85 -4.39 -19.30
CA SER A 25 57.01 -3.54 -19.01
C SER A 25 58.00 -4.20 -18.05
N GLU A 26 59.27 -3.93 -18.37
CA GLU A 26 60.49 -4.45 -17.80
C GLU A 26 60.77 -4.03 -16.34
N THR A 27 61.52 -4.91 -15.67
CA THR A 27 62.58 -4.64 -14.66
C THR A 27 62.18 -4.18 -13.23
N VAL A 28 62.46 -5.00 -12.21
CA VAL A 28 63.71 -5.00 -11.39
C VAL A 28 63.54 -5.89 -10.13
N SER A 29 64.55 -6.76 -9.94
CA SER A 29 64.99 -7.50 -8.73
C SER A 29 64.45 -7.14 -7.34
N GLN A 30 64.14 -8.17 -6.54
CA GLN A 30 64.91 -8.65 -5.35
C GLN A 30 64.18 -9.88 -4.77
N LYS A 31 64.71 -11.11 -4.93
CA LYS A 31 65.56 -11.85 -3.97
C LYS A 31 64.98 -11.94 -2.56
N GLU A 32 64.42 -13.10 -2.22
CA GLU A 32 64.84 -13.95 -1.09
C GLU A 32 64.17 -15.34 -1.13
N GLU A 33 64.99 -16.37 -1.07
CA GLU A 33 64.71 -17.80 -0.78
C GLU A 33 65.80 -18.19 0.26
N PRO A 34 65.86 -19.40 0.84
CA PRO A 34 64.86 -20.45 1.13
C PRO A 34 65.02 -21.00 2.57
N THR A 35 64.17 -21.95 3.00
CA THR A 35 64.45 -23.18 3.83
C THR A 35 63.10 -23.67 4.43
N GLU A 36 62.76 -24.94 4.61
CA GLU A 36 63.55 -26.17 4.78
C GLU A 36 62.65 -27.41 4.56
N LYS A 37 63.24 -28.50 4.05
CA LYS A 37 62.71 -29.87 4.08
C LYS A 37 63.19 -30.57 5.36
N SER A 38 62.34 -31.36 6.02
CA SER A 38 62.70 -32.68 6.63
C SER A 38 61.49 -33.31 7.34
N THR A 39 60.93 -34.42 6.86
CA THR A 39 61.24 -35.85 7.10
C THR A 39 60.37 -36.53 8.17
N ALA A 40 59.61 -37.51 7.67
CA ALA A 40 59.36 -38.86 8.20
C ALA A 40 58.66 -39.04 9.56
N VAL A 41 57.67 -39.96 9.59
CA VAL A 41 57.79 -41.30 10.23
C VAL A 41 56.55 -42.14 9.89
N HIS A 42 56.79 -43.36 9.41
CA HIS A 42 55.78 -44.42 9.21
C HIS A 42 55.18 -44.88 10.53
N THR A 43 53.88 -45.20 10.58
CA THR A 43 53.35 -46.27 11.46
C THR A 43 52.18 -47.00 10.79
N LYS A 44 52.13 -48.31 11.05
CA LYS A 44 51.50 -49.42 10.35
C LYS A 44 49.96 -49.44 10.33
N GLU A 45 49.47 -50.04 9.24
CA GLU A 45 48.25 -50.84 9.05
C GLU A 45 47.68 -51.51 10.32
N ASN A 46 46.38 -51.31 10.62
CA ASN A 46 45.40 -52.40 10.83
C ASN A 46 43.96 -51.88 11.00
N GLY A 47 42.99 -52.52 10.32
CA GLY A 47 41.67 -52.83 10.90
C GLY A 47 40.46 -51.90 10.67
N ASN A 48 39.71 -52.19 9.61
CA ASN A 48 38.24 -52.35 9.58
C ASN A 48 37.29 -51.13 9.69
N LYS A 49 36.39 -51.02 8.69
CA LYS A 49 35.07 -50.33 8.65
C LYS A 49 35.08 -48.84 9.06
N THR A 50 34.80 -47.92 8.16
CA THR A 50 33.50 -47.77 7.50
C THR A 50 33.73 -46.90 6.26
N ALA A 51 33.24 -47.34 5.10
CA ALA A 51 33.28 -46.50 3.90
C ALA A 51 32.44 -45.23 4.18
N VAL A 52 33.12 -44.13 4.49
CA VAL A 52 32.55 -42.80 4.29
C VAL A 52 32.35 -42.71 2.78
N LYS A 53 31.09 -42.87 2.38
CA LYS A 53 30.65 -42.66 1.01
C LYS A 53 30.85 -41.17 0.78
N GLU A 54 32.01 -40.77 0.29
CA GLU A 54 32.24 -39.43 -0.23
C GLU A 54 31.14 -39.19 -1.25
N SER A 55 30.15 -38.37 -0.89
CA SER A 55 29.13 -37.96 -1.83
C SER A 55 29.86 -37.15 -2.87
N SER A 56 29.95 -37.68 -4.09
CA SER A 56 30.47 -36.93 -5.23
C SER A 56 29.81 -35.54 -5.24
N PRO A 57 30.57 -34.48 -5.56
CA PRO A 57 30.07 -33.12 -5.55
C PRO A 57 28.81 -33.03 -6.41
N ASN A 58 27.76 -32.38 -5.89
CA ASN A 58 26.43 -32.30 -6.50
C ASN A 58 26.43 -31.26 -7.64
N THR A 59 27.33 -31.46 -8.62
CA THR A 59 27.56 -30.56 -9.75
C THR A 59 26.49 -30.76 -10.84
N LEU A 60 26.34 -29.77 -11.72
CA LEU A 60 25.44 -29.85 -12.88
C LEU A 60 25.70 -31.11 -13.73
N GLN A 61 26.96 -31.53 -13.84
CA GLN A 61 27.38 -32.74 -14.54
C GLN A 61 26.84 -34.02 -13.91
N THR A 62 26.89 -34.13 -12.57
CA THR A 62 26.35 -35.31 -11.85
C THR A 62 24.82 -35.38 -11.95
N LYS A 63 24.16 -34.22 -11.89
CA LYS A 63 22.71 -34.11 -12.11
C LYS A 63 22.31 -34.47 -13.55
N ALA A 64 23.02 -33.96 -14.55
CA ALA A 64 22.82 -34.32 -15.95
C ALA A 64 22.95 -35.84 -16.16
N SER A 65 24.00 -36.45 -15.59
CA SER A 65 24.18 -37.91 -15.65
C SER A 65 23.02 -38.68 -15.01
N THR A 66 22.43 -38.14 -13.95
CA THR A 66 21.27 -38.72 -13.25
C THR A 66 20.00 -38.60 -14.09
N ILE A 67 19.76 -37.44 -14.68
CA ILE A 67 18.60 -37.20 -15.55
C ILE A 67 18.69 -38.06 -16.80
N LYS A 68 19.86 -38.19 -17.43
CA LYS A 68 20.04 -39.02 -18.64
C LYS A 68 19.66 -40.48 -18.41
N LYS A 69 19.92 -41.01 -17.21
CA LYS A 69 19.50 -42.38 -16.83
C LYS A 69 17.99 -42.50 -16.70
N ALA A 70 17.34 -41.50 -16.10
CA ALA A 70 15.89 -41.44 -15.96
C ALA A 70 15.19 -41.26 -17.32
N VAL A 71 15.75 -40.45 -18.23
CA VAL A 71 15.28 -40.31 -19.62
C VAL A 71 15.30 -41.66 -20.33
N ASN A 72 16.41 -42.39 -20.27
CA ASN A 72 16.53 -43.73 -20.87
C ASN A 72 15.55 -44.76 -20.27
N SER A 73 15.07 -44.51 -19.04
CA SER A 73 14.13 -45.37 -18.32
C SER A 73 12.67 -44.88 -18.44
N LYS A 74 12.42 -43.76 -19.14
CA LYS A 74 11.11 -43.08 -19.24
C LYS A 74 10.53 -42.62 -17.90
N GLU A 75 11.40 -42.25 -16.97
CA GLU A 75 11.04 -41.80 -15.62
C GLU A 75 11.36 -40.30 -15.40
N ALA A 76 11.92 -39.62 -16.41
CA ALA A 76 12.26 -38.21 -16.34
C ALA A 76 11.09 -37.31 -16.77
N ASP A 77 10.06 -37.22 -15.93
CA ASP A 77 9.02 -36.21 -16.09
C ASP A 77 9.48 -34.82 -15.61
N ARG A 78 8.62 -33.82 -15.82
CA ARG A 78 8.88 -32.43 -15.42
C ARG A 78 9.15 -32.28 -13.92
N ASP A 79 8.39 -32.96 -13.07
CA ASP A 79 8.54 -32.86 -11.62
C ASP A 79 9.86 -33.48 -11.16
N TYR A 80 10.23 -34.62 -11.73
CA TYR A 80 11.53 -35.26 -11.52
C TYR A 80 12.68 -34.32 -11.89
N LEU A 81 12.60 -33.67 -13.06
CA LEU A 81 13.60 -32.68 -13.47
C LEU A 81 13.71 -31.54 -12.46
N LEU A 82 12.59 -30.91 -12.08
CA LEU A 82 12.57 -29.79 -11.14
C LEU A 82 13.15 -30.18 -9.78
N ASN A 83 12.87 -31.39 -9.30
CA ASN A 83 13.41 -31.88 -8.03
C ASN A 83 14.93 -32.11 -8.12
N VAL A 84 15.40 -32.74 -9.19
CA VAL A 84 16.85 -32.98 -9.39
C VAL A 84 17.60 -31.67 -9.59
N MET A 85 16.99 -30.71 -10.28
CA MET A 85 17.56 -29.41 -10.62
C MET A 85 17.25 -28.32 -9.59
N ASN A 86 16.70 -28.67 -8.43
CA ASN A 86 16.44 -27.71 -7.37
C ASN A 86 17.72 -26.94 -7.00
N GLY A 87 17.60 -25.60 -6.93
CA GLY A 87 18.70 -24.68 -6.67
C GLY A 87 19.52 -24.27 -7.90
N TYR A 88 19.21 -24.77 -9.10
CA TYR A 88 19.84 -24.31 -10.34
C TYR A 88 18.99 -23.28 -11.07
N GLN A 89 19.64 -22.24 -11.57
CA GLN A 89 19.02 -21.26 -12.45
C GLN A 89 18.81 -21.86 -13.84
N TYR A 90 17.74 -21.44 -14.50
CA TYR A 90 17.41 -21.85 -15.86
C TYR A 90 16.77 -20.71 -16.64
N ILE A 91 16.86 -20.79 -17.97
CA ILE A 91 16.04 -20.00 -18.89
C ILE A 91 15.23 -20.92 -19.81
N GLN A 92 14.08 -20.44 -20.25
CA GLN A 92 13.31 -21.07 -21.32
C GLN A 92 13.70 -20.45 -22.65
N VAL A 93 14.16 -21.26 -23.61
CA VAL A 93 14.61 -20.80 -24.95
C VAL A 93 13.67 -21.20 -26.08
N GLY A 94 12.66 -22.02 -25.79
CA GLY A 94 11.59 -22.40 -26.70
C GLY A 94 10.41 -23.00 -25.92
N ASP A 95 9.35 -23.40 -26.61
CA ASP A 95 8.13 -23.92 -25.96
C ASP A 95 8.41 -25.09 -25.01
N ASN A 96 9.31 -25.99 -25.42
CA ASN A 96 9.67 -27.22 -24.70
C ASN A 96 11.18 -27.35 -24.49
N GLN A 97 11.92 -26.23 -24.49
CA GLN A 97 13.38 -26.23 -24.35
C GLN A 97 13.84 -25.29 -23.25
N TYR A 98 14.68 -25.82 -22.36
CA TYR A 98 15.20 -25.11 -21.19
C TYR A 98 16.71 -25.26 -21.12
N ILE A 99 17.40 -24.22 -20.65
CA ILE A 99 18.84 -24.25 -20.40
C ILE A 99 19.06 -24.00 -18.92
N TYR A 100 19.59 -25.00 -18.22
CA TYR A 100 20.10 -24.85 -16.86
C TYR A 100 21.57 -24.49 -16.91
N TYR A 101 22.02 -23.58 -16.04
CA TYR A 101 23.39 -23.10 -16.07
C TYR A 101 23.97 -22.87 -14.68
N GLY A 102 25.30 -22.80 -14.60
CA GLY A 102 26.01 -22.50 -13.37
C GLY A 102 27.53 -22.60 -13.53
N ILE A 103 28.25 -22.31 -12.46
CA ILE A 103 29.71 -22.42 -12.42
C ILE A 103 30.07 -23.74 -11.72
N ASN A 104 30.89 -24.57 -12.38
CA ASN A 104 31.56 -25.65 -11.70
C ASN A 104 32.69 -25.05 -10.84
N GLN A 105 32.45 -24.93 -9.54
CA GLN A 105 33.36 -24.28 -8.60
C GLN A 105 34.75 -24.96 -8.53
N GLU A 106 34.84 -26.26 -8.80
CA GLU A 106 36.12 -26.99 -8.75
C GLU A 106 37.04 -26.62 -9.91
N GLN A 107 36.45 -26.33 -11.07
CA GLN A 107 37.18 -26.05 -12.31
C GLN A 107 37.11 -24.57 -12.71
N ASN A 108 36.29 -23.77 -12.01
CA ASN A 108 35.95 -22.39 -12.33
C ASN A 108 35.52 -22.21 -13.80
N VAL A 109 34.76 -23.16 -14.33
CA VAL A 109 34.24 -23.15 -15.70
C VAL A 109 32.72 -23.01 -15.69
N PHE A 110 32.20 -22.31 -16.70
CA PHE A 110 30.76 -22.20 -16.92
C PHE A 110 30.23 -23.47 -17.57
N CYS A 111 29.19 -24.05 -16.98
CA CYS A 111 28.54 -25.26 -17.47
C CYS A 111 27.09 -24.98 -17.83
N MET A 112 26.60 -25.65 -18.87
CA MET A 112 25.22 -25.55 -19.34
C MET A 112 24.63 -26.93 -19.55
N MET A 113 23.34 -27.08 -19.28
CA MET A 113 22.56 -28.26 -19.60
C MET A 113 21.30 -27.84 -20.34
N GLU A 114 21.25 -28.16 -21.62
CA GLU A 114 20.05 -28.01 -22.43
C GLU A 114 19.14 -29.22 -22.19
N VAL A 115 17.87 -28.95 -21.93
CA VAL A 115 16.83 -29.94 -21.68
C VAL A 115 15.72 -29.72 -22.70
N ASN A 116 15.43 -30.74 -23.48
CA ASN A 116 14.35 -30.75 -24.45
C ASN A 116 13.26 -31.70 -23.96
N PHE A 117 12.05 -31.19 -23.85
CA PHE A 117 10.87 -31.98 -23.57
C PHE A 117 10.24 -32.48 -24.88
N ASP A 118 9.48 -33.56 -24.77
CA ASP A 118 8.67 -34.07 -25.88
C ASP A 118 7.61 -33.04 -26.33
N ALA A 119 6.85 -33.35 -27.38
CA ALA A 119 5.83 -32.45 -27.91
C ALA A 119 4.71 -32.10 -26.91
N SER A 120 4.49 -32.93 -25.88
CA SER A 120 3.50 -32.65 -24.82
C SER A 120 4.04 -31.68 -23.76
N GLY A 121 5.36 -31.64 -23.58
CA GLY A 121 6.02 -30.84 -22.53
C GLY A 121 6.08 -31.53 -21.17
N ASP A 122 5.64 -32.80 -21.09
CA ASP A 122 5.49 -33.56 -19.85
C ASP A 122 6.74 -34.37 -19.49
N TYR A 123 7.43 -34.91 -20.51
CA TYR A 123 8.62 -35.76 -20.34
C TYR A 123 9.85 -35.17 -21.00
N VAL A 124 10.99 -35.32 -20.34
CA VAL A 124 12.30 -34.97 -20.91
C VAL A 124 12.63 -36.01 -21.99
N GLU A 125 12.75 -35.54 -23.23
CA GLU A 125 13.11 -36.34 -24.39
C GLU A 125 14.63 -36.48 -24.51
N ASN A 126 15.36 -35.37 -24.32
CA ASN A 126 16.80 -35.36 -24.45
C ASN A 126 17.44 -34.29 -23.55
N ILE A 127 18.68 -34.56 -23.14
CA ILE A 127 19.54 -33.57 -22.51
C ILE A 127 20.90 -33.49 -23.20
N ASN A 128 21.42 -32.29 -23.32
CA ASN A 128 22.76 -32.01 -23.81
C ASN A 128 23.53 -31.24 -22.74
N PHE A 129 24.66 -31.79 -22.29
CA PHE A 129 25.50 -31.15 -21.28
C PHE A 129 26.76 -30.60 -21.95
N VAL A 130 27.01 -29.31 -21.75
CA VAL A 130 28.19 -28.61 -22.23
C VAL A 130 29.06 -28.31 -21.02
N ASP A 131 30.19 -29.00 -20.96
CA ASP A 131 31.26 -28.72 -20.01
C ASP A 131 32.15 -27.63 -20.61
N ASN A 132 32.37 -26.54 -19.86
CA ASN A 132 33.10 -25.36 -20.33
C ASN A 132 32.52 -24.73 -21.61
N ALA A 133 31.39 -24.04 -21.47
CA ALA A 133 30.75 -23.33 -22.60
C ALA A 133 31.69 -22.28 -23.21
N SER A 134 31.63 -22.09 -24.53
CA SER A 134 32.44 -21.08 -25.21
C SER A 134 32.01 -19.66 -24.84
N GLU A 135 32.90 -18.69 -25.04
CA GLU A 135 32.59 -17.26 -24.83
C GLU A 135 31.35 -16.82 -25.64
N GLU A 136 31.21 -17.31 -26.88
CA GLU A 136 30.04 -17.04 -27.73
C GLU A 136 28.75 -17.60 -27.13
N GLN A 137 28.78 -18.80 -26.55
CA GLN A 137 27.63 -19.41 -25.89
C GLN A 137 27.24 -18.66 -24.61
N ILE A 138 28.24 -18.21 -23.84
CA ILE A 138 28.02 -17.40 -22.64
C ILE A 138 27.40 -16.05 -23.02
N ALA A 139 27.93 -15.37 -24.04
CA ALA A 139 27.41 -14.08 -24.50
C ALA A 139 25.97 -14.19 -25.03
N LEU A 140 25.66 -15.25 -25.79
CA LEU A 140 24.30 -15.51 -26.27
C LEU A 140 23.33 -15.72 -25.10
N LEU A 141 23.74 -16.49 -24.10
CA LEU A 141 22.94 -16.73 -22.90
C LEU A 141 22.70 -15.43 -22.11
N GLN A 142 23.73 -14.61 -21.93
CA GLN A 142 23.62 -13.31 -21.24
C GLN A 142 22.63 -12.38 -21.95
N ASN A 143 22.68 -12.32 -23.29
CA ASN A 143 21.74 -11.52 -24.07
C ASN A 143 20.29 -12.01 -23.88
N GLN A 144 20.07 -13.33 -23.89
CA GLN A 144 18.74 -13.90 -23.65
C GLN A 144 18.22 -13.61 -22.23
N ILE A 145 19.09 -13.68 -21.22
CA ILE A 145 18.74 -13.33 -19.83
C ILE A 145 18.33 -11.86 -19.75
N GLN A 146 19.11 -10.96 -20.36
CA GLN A 146 18.81 -9.51 -20.37
C GLN A 146 17.48 -9.21 -21.08
N GLU A 147 17.22 -9.85 -22.22
CA GLU A 147 15.97 -9.66 -22.96
C GLU A 147 14.77 -10.16 -22.15
N GLN A 148 14.88 -11.28 -21.44
CA GLN A 148 13.81 -11.78 -20.56
C GLN A 148 13.57 -10.85 -19.36
N GLN A 149 14.62 -10.31 -18.75
CA GLN A 149 14.49 -9.33 -17.67
C GLN A 149 13.79 -8.05 -18.14
N LYS A 150 14.14 -7.58 -19.35
CA LYS A 150 13.47 -6.43 -19.94
C LYS A 150 11.99 -6.70 -20.20
N GLN A 151 11.65 -7.84 -20.79
CA GLN A 151 10.25 -8.20 -21.03
C GLN A 151 9.43 -8.34 -19.75
N LEU A 152 10.06 -8.83 -18.67
CA LEU A 152 9.42 -8.90 -17.36
C LEU A 152 9.17 -7.50 -16.79
N SER A 153 10.18 -6.62 -16.84
CA SER A 153 10.05 -5.22 -16.41
C SER A 153 8.98 -4.46 -17.20
N ASP A 154 8.94 -4.62 -18.53
CA ASP A 154 7.91 -4.01 -19.37
C ASP A 154 6.50 -4.53 -19.00
N LEU A 155 6.39 -5.81 -18.64
CA LEU A 155 5.13 -6.41 -18.22
C LEU A 155 4.68 -5.91 -16.84
N GLU A 156 5.62 -5.79 -15.89
CA GLU A 156 5.36 -5.24 -14.56
C GLU A 156 4.91 -3.78 -14.64
N GLN A 157 5.58 -2.97 -15.48
CA GLN A 157 5.15 -1.59 -15.74
C GLN A 157 3.75 -1.52 -16.36
N GLN A 158 3.42 -2.39 -17.32
CA GLN A 158 2.07 -2.43 -17.89
C GLN A 158 1.00 -2.85 -16.88
N GLN A 159 1.32 -3.76 -15.96
CA GLN A 159 0.39 -4.15 -14.90
C GLN A 159 0.16 -3.01 -13.93
N MET A 160 1.23 -2.32 -13.52
CA MET A 160 1.15 -1.15 -12.66
C MET A 160 0.34 -0.01 -13.31
N GLU A 161 0.61 0.30 -14.58
CA GLU A 161 -0.15 1.33 -15.32
C GLU A 161 -1.64 0.99 -15.38
N LYS A 162 -1.97 -0.28 -15.62
CA LYS A 162 -3.35 -0.73 -15.62
C LYS A 162 -4.02 -0.62 -14.24
N GLU A 163 -3.33 -1.02 -13.17
CA GLU A 163 -3.87 -0.90 -11.80
C GLU A 163 -4.11 0.57 -11.43
N LEU A 164 -3.23 1.46 -11.89
CA LEU A 164 -3.37 2.89 -11.67
C LEU A 164 -4.57 3.47 -12.44
N ASP A 165 -4.77 3.06 -13.69
CA ASP A 165 -5.94 3.43 -14.50
C ASP A 165 -7.25 2.94 -13.85
N ASP A 166 -7.28 1.69 -13.40
CA ASP A 166 -8.43 1.09 -12.72
C ASP A 166 -8.73 1.84 -11.40
N TYR A 167 -7.69 2.24 -10.65
CA TYR A 167 -7.82 3.05 -9.44
C TYR A 167 -8.43 4.43 -9.71
N TYR A 168 -7.94 5.15 -10.72
CA TYR A 168 -8.49 6.46 -11.07
C TYR A 168 -9.93 6.38 -11.58
N ALA A 169 -10.29 5.33 -12.32
CA ALA A 169 -11.65 5.10 -12.74
C ALA A 169 -12.60 4.89 -11.54
N GLN A 170 -12.16 4.12 -10.54
CA GLN A 170 -12.93 3.89 -9.32
C GLN A 170 -13.11 5.19 -8.51
N LEU A 171 -12.04 5.97 -8.36
CA LEU A 171 -12.08 7.25 -7.64
C LEU A 171 -13.08 8.24 -8.28
N GLU A 172 -13.11 8.29 -9.62
CA GLU A 172 -14.06 9.11 -10.35
C GLU A 172 -15.51 8.63 -10.17
N GLU A 173 -15.74 7.32 -10.18
CA GLU A 173 -17.06 6.74 -9.91
C GLU A 173 -17.55 7.06 -8.50
N ASP A 174 -16.66 6.97 -7.50
CA ASP A 174 -16.99 7.26 -6.11
C ASP A 174 -17.27 8.75 -5.90
N ARG A 175 -16.50 9.64 -6.53
CA ARG A 175 -16.80 11.08 -6.54
C ARG A 175 -18.17 11.36 -7.15
N GLN A 176 -18.50 10.73 -8.27
CA GLN A 176 -19.81 10.92 -8.91
C GLN A 176 -20.96 10.44 -8.01
N LYS A 177 -20.79 9.31 -7.32
CA LYS A 177 -21.78 8.83 -6.35
C LYS A 177 -21.95 9.78 -5.17
N GLU A 178 -20.85 10.34 -4.68
CA GLU A 178 -20.88 11.32 -3.58
C GLU A 178 -21.56 12.61 -4.01
N GLU A 179 -21.23 13.15 -5.21
CA GLU A 179 -21.91 14.31 -5.78
C GLU A 179 -23.41 14.07 -5.99
N GLU A 180 -23.80 12.89 -6.50
CA GLU A 180 -25.20 12.51 -6.64
C GLU A 180 -25.92 12.38 -5.29
N ALA A 181 -25.26 11.80 -4.29
CA ALA A 181 -25.81 11.67 -2.94
C ALA A 181 -26.00 13.04 -2.28
N GLN A 182 -25.01 13.94 -2.41
CA GLN A 182 -25.09 15.30 -1.90
C GLN A 182 -26.20 16.09 -2.59
N ALA A 183 -26.26 16.05 -3.93
CA ALA A 183 -27.31 16.74 -4.68
C ALA A 183 -28.72 16.26 -4.28
N LYS A 184 -28.86 14.97 -3.97
CA LYS A 184 -30.11 14.41 -3.47
C LYS A 184 -30.42 14.90 -2.05
N ALA A 185 -29.44 14.90 -1.14
CA ALA A 185 -29.61 15.41 0.21
C ALA A 185 -30.01 16.90 0.22
N ASP A 186 -29.34 17.72 -0.60
CA ASP A 186 -29.65 19.14 -0.75
C ASP A 186 -31.08 19.34 -1.29
N ALA A 187 -31.50 18.56 -2.29
CA ALA A 187 -32.85 18.63 -2.82
C ALA A 187 -33.92 18.23 -1.78
N GLU A 188 -33.65 17.21 -0.97
CA GLU A 188 -34.53 16.80 0.13
C GLU A 188 -34.62 17.88 1.22
N ALA A 189 -33.49 18.50 1.59
CA ALA A 189 -33.45 19.59 2.56
C ALA A 189 -34.23 20.83 2.09
N VAL A 190 -34.09 21.20 0.81
CA VAL A 190 -34.86 22.31 0.21
C VAL A 190 -36.36 22.00 0.20
N ALA A 191 -36.75 20.78 -0.17
CA ALA A 191 -38.15 20.37 -0.18
C ALA A 191 -38.76 20.38 1.24
N GLN A 192 -38.00 19.94 2.23
CA GLN A 192 -38.42 19.97 3.64
C GLN A 192 -38.59 21.40 4.15
N ALA A 193 -37.60 22.28 3.90
CA ALA A 193 -37.67 23.68 4.29
C ALA A 193 -38.86 24.42 3.63
N GLU A 194 -39.17 24.10 2.37
CA GLU A 194 -40.35 24.68 1.70
C GLU A 194 -41.66 24.18 2.30
N ALA A 195 -41.75 22.90 2.68
CA ALA A 195 -42.91 22.35 3.37
C ALA A 195 -43.11 22.97 4.75
N ASP A 196 -42.04 23.14 5.53
CA ASP A 196 -42.08 23.74 6.87
C ASP A 196 -42.52 25.22 6.80
N ARG A 197 -41.96 25.99 5.85
CA ARG A 197 -42.40 27.38 5.62
C ARG A 197 -43.89 27.47 5.30
N LYS A 198 -44.40 26.56 4.46
CA LYS A 198 -45.81 26.55 4.09
C LYS A 198 -46.71 26.21 5.28
N ALA A 199 -46.29 25.27 6.13
CA ALA A 199 -47.02 24.93 7.34
C ALA A 199 -47.03 26.08 8.36
N GLU A 200 -45.92 26.82 8.48
CA GLU A 200 -45.84 28.01 9.33
C GLU A 200 -46.73 29.15 8.82
N GLU A 201 -46.72 29.44 7.52
CA GLU A 201 -47.61 30.43 6.90
C GLU A 201 -49.10 30.09 7.16
N GLU A 202 -49.48 28.82 7.06
CA GLU A 202 -50.85 28.37 7.34
C GLU A 202 -51.22 28.54 8.83
N ARG A 203 -50.30 28.21 9.75
CA ARG A 203 -50.50 28.41 11.19
C ARG A 203 -50.66 29.89 11.55
N LEU A 204 -49.83 30.77 10.99
CA LEU A 204 -49.91 32.21 11.21
C LEU A 204 -51.24 32.78 10.70
N ALA A 205 -51.69 32.33 9.53
CA ALA A 205 -52.98 32.74 8.98
C ALA A 205 -54.17 32.30 9.86
N GLU A 206 -54.11 31.10 10.44
CA GLU A 206 -55.14 30.60 11.35
C GLU A 206 -55.14 31.36 12.69
N GLU A 207 -53.96 31.69 13.24
CA GLU A 207 -53.85 32.51 14.45
C GLU A 207 -54.38 33.94 14.23
N GLU A 208 -54.04 34.56 13.09
CA GLU A 208 -54.54 35.89 12.74
C GLU A 208 -56.07 35.91 12.58
N LYS A 209 -56.63 34.87 11.94
CA LYS A 209 -58.08 34.71 11.83
C LYS A 209 -58.73 34.56 13.21
N LYS A 210 -58.13 33.78 14.11
CA LYS A 210 -58.65 33.60 15.47
C LYS A 210 -58.60 34.91 16.28
N LYS A 211 -57.54 35.71 16.15
CA LYS A 211 -57.46 37.05 16.77
C LYS A 211 -58.54 37.99 16.25
N GLN A 212 -58.80 38.00 14.94
CA GLN A 212 -59.90 38.80 14.37
C GLN A 212 -61.27 38.36 14.91
N GLU A 213 -61.53 37.05 15.03
CA GLU A 213 -62.78 36.54 15.60
C GLU A 213 -62.93 36.90 17.09
N GLU A 214 -61.84 36.86 17.87
CA GLU A 214 -61.82 37.28 19.28
C GLU A 214 -62.04 38.80 19.44
N GLU A 215 -61.38 39.64 18.63
CA GLU A 215 -61.62 41.09 18.61
C GLU A 215 -63.05 41.46 18.22
N GLU A 216 -63.65 40.77 17.24
CA GLU A 216 -65.03 41.01 16.82
C GLU A 216 -66.05 40.55 17.89
N ALA A 217 -65.74 39.48 18.63
CA ALA A 217 -66.54 39.03 19.76
C ALA A 217 -66.45 40.00 20.95
N GLN A 218 -65.26 40.52 21.24
CA GLN A 218 -65.05 41.50 22.30
C GLN A 218 -65.70 42.84 21.96
N ALA A 219 -65.60 43.32 20.72
CA ALA A 219 -66.29 44.53 20.28
C ALA A 219 -67.82 44.44 20.42
N LYS A 220 -68.42 43.26 20.21
CA LYS A 220 -69.86 43.03 20.46
C LYS A 220 -70.21 42.98 21.95
N SER A 221 -69.31 42.44 22.78
CA SER A 221 -69.47 42.44 24.24
C SER A 221 -69.39 43.86 24.80
N ASP A 222 -68.42 44.65 24.34
CA ASP A 222 -68.23 46.04 24.77
C ASP A 222 -69.38 46.95 24.29
N GLU A 223 -70.01 46.66 23.15
CA GLU A 223 -71.22 47.37 22.67
C GLU A 223 -72.47 47.01 23.50
N GLU A 224 -72.57 45.76 23.98
CA GLU A 224 -73.63 45.32 24.92
C GLU A 224 -73.43 45.88 26.34
N GLU A 225 -72.17 46.05 26.77
CA GLU A 225 -71.80 46.68 28.04
C GLU A 225 -71.95 48.21 27.98
N ALA A 226 -71.67 48.86 26.85
CA ALA A 226 -71.93 50.29 26.65
C ALA A 226 -73.43 50.66 26.61
N GLU A 227 -74.31 49.76 26.15
CA GLU A 227 -75.77 49.93 26.30
C GLU A 227 -76.24 49.73 27.76
N ALA A 228 -75.51 48.96 28.57
CA ALA A 228 -75.79 48.76 30.00
C ALA A 228 -75.24 49.89 30.89
N GLU A 229 -74.07 50.44 30.56
CA GLU A 229 -73.40 51.55 31.27
C GLU A 229 -74.06 52.92 30.99
N ALA A 230 -74.84 53.07 29.92
CA ALA A 230 -75.71 54.25 29.72
C ALA A 230 -76.85 54.38 30.75
N PHE A 231 -77.02 53.42 31.67
CA PHE A 231 -78.02 53.44 32.74
C PHE A 231 -77.44 53.70 34.15
N LEU A 232 -76.13 53.69 34.37
CA LEU A 232 -75.54 53.79 35.72
C LEU A 232 -74.19 54.54 35.76
N GLU A 233 -74.16 55.84 35.47
CA GLU A 233 -73.04 56.69 35.90
C GLU A 233 -73.54 58.01 36.50
N ASP A 234 -73.82 57.98 37.81
CA ASP A 234 -73.68 59.12 38.74
C ASP A 234 -72.71 58.69 39.84
N GLU A 235 -71.69 59.53 40.06
CA GLU A 235 -70.63 59.45 41.08
C GLU A 235 -69.61 58.30 40.95
N ALA A 236 -68.30 58.51 41.10
CA ALA A 236 -67.45 59.67 41.29
C ALA A 236 -66.00 59.17 41.23
N GLN A 237 -65.06 60.08 40.94
CA GLN A 237 -63.78 60.30 41.64
C GLN A 237 -63.03 59.06 42.19
N THR A 238 -61.73 58.84 41.98
CA THR A 238 -60.59 59.77 42.01
C THR A 238 -59.33 58.91 42.05
N GLU A 239 -58.22 59.44 41.48
CA GLU A 239 -56.82 59.29 41.94
C GLU A 239 -56.22 57.86 42.00
N SER A 240 -54.92 57.59 41.92
CA SER A 240 -53.64 58.30 41.80
C SER A 240 -52.66 57.11 41.64
N GLU A 241 -51.84 57.05 40.58
CA GLU A 241 -50.42 57.46 40.57
C GLU A 241 -49.45 56.37 41.06
N SER A 242 -48.28 56.35 40.40
CA SER A 242 -46.97 55.82 40.85
C SER A 242 -46.82 54.29 40.94
N GLU A 243 -45.68 53.66 40.74
CA GLU A 243 -44.39 53.93 40.07
C GLU A 243 -43.62 52.59 40.21
N GLN A 244 -42.70 52.34 39.26
CA GLN A 244 -41.44 51.61 39.41
C GLN A 244 -41.35 50.11 39.79
N GLU A 245 -40.53 49.45 38.95
CA GLU A 245 -39.45 48.48 39.28
C GLU A 245 -39.90 47.11 39.82
N GLU A 246 -39.28 45.97 39.54
CA GLU A 246 -37.92 45.62 39.16
C GLU A 246 -37.96 44.15 38.64
N ASP A 247 -36.94 43.77 37.86
CA ASP A 247 -36.26 42.46 37.85
C ASP A 247 -37.04 41.13 37.73
N THR A 248 -36.65 40.30 36.74
CA THR A 248 -36.21 38.91 36.98
C THR A 248 -35.71 38.25 35.68
N GLU A 249 -34.43 37.92 35.69
CA GLU A 249 -33.89 36.55 35.53
C GLU A 249 -34.63 35.52 34.65
N ALA A 250 -33.84 34.92 33.75
CA ALA A 250 -33.58 33.47 33.66
C ALA A 250 -33.99 32.73 32.36
N LEU A 251 -32.95 32.16 31.72
CA LEU A 251 -32.87 30.81 31.11
C LEU A 251 -33.73 30.57 29.86
N GLU A 252 -33.35 29.82 28.83
CA GLU A 252 -32.18 29.08 28.32
C GLU A 252 -32.74 28.45 27.03
N GLU A 253 -31.93 28.30 25.99
CA GLU A 253 -31.97 27.24 24.95
C GLU A 253 -30.99 27.71 23.85
N GLU A 254 -29.72 27.30 23.92
CA GLU A 254 -29.16 26.08 23.29
C GLU A 254 -29.22 26.16 21.75
N GLU A 255 -28.16 26.73 21.18
CA GLU A 255 -27.77 26.71 19.77
C GLU A 255 -26.56 25.76 19.60
N PRO A 256 -26.37 25.14 18.42
CA PRO A 256 -25.58 23.92 18.25
C PRO A 256 -24.07 24.18 18.32
N ALA A 257 -23.34 23.21 18.90
CA ALA A 257 -21.88 23.24 19.06
C ALA A 257 -21.16 23.44 17.72
N GLU A 258 -20.59 24.63 17.54
CA GLU A 258 -19.65 24.94 16.46
C GLU A 258 -18.38 24.08 16.62
N GLN A 259 -17.97 23.37 15.56
CA GLN A 259 -16.65 22.77 15.49
C GLN A 259 -15.60 23.88 15.55
N THR A 260 -14.75 23.89 16.58
CA THR A 260 -13.84 25.00 16.87
C THR A 260 -12.47 24.84 16.23
N VAL A 261 -12.11 23.62 15.81
CA VAL A 261 -10.85 23.27 15.15
C VAL A 261 -11.13 22.76 13.74
N SER A 262 -10.50 23.37 12.73
CA SER A 262 -10.56 22.90 11.33
C SER A 262 -9.58 21.75 11.07
N GLN A 263 -9.73 21.06 9.93
CA GLN A 263 -8.82 19.99 9.51
C GLN A 263 -7.37 20.47 9.38
N GLU A 264 -7.14 21.64 8.79
CA GLU A 264 -5.80 22.23 8.67
C GLU A 264 -5.21 22.58 10.03
N GLN A 265 -6.05 23.05 10.95
CA GLN A 265 -5.63 23.31 12.33
C GLN A 265 -5.28 22.01 13.05
N ALA A 266 -6.04 20.93 12.84
CA ALA A 266 -5.74 19.61 13.39
C ALA A 266 -4.40 19.05 12.88
N ILE A 267 -4.12 19.20 11.58
CA ILE A 267 -2.82 18.83 10.99
C ILE A 267 -1.67 19.62 11.65
N GLN A 268 -1.86 20.92 11.86
CA GLN A 268 -0.83 21.75 12.49
C GLN A 268 -0.63 21.42 13.97
N LEU A 269 -1.70 21.14 14.70
CA LEU A 269 -1.64 20.70 16.09
C LEU A 269 -0.81 19.41 16.25
N VAL A 270 -0.97 18.45 15.33
CA VAL A 270 -0.17 17.20 15.32
C VAL A 270 1.29 17.47 14.94
N ARG A 271 1.57 18.35 13.96
CA ARG A 271 2.94 18.77 13.64
C ARG A 271 3.65 19.39 14.83
N ASP A 272 2.98 20.30 15.52
CA ASP A 272 3.51 21.01 16.68
C ASP A 272 3.76 20.04 17.86
N GLN A 273 2.83 19.14 18.15
CA GLN A 273 2.98 18.15 19.22
C GLN A 273 4.17 17.22 18.98
N GLN A 274 4.35 16.77 17.73
CA GLN A 274 5.43 15.85 17.35
C GLN A 274 6.76 16.56 17.04
N GLY A 275 6.79 17.89 17.09
CA GLY A 275 7.99 18.67 16.78
C GLY A 275 8.45 18.52 15.33
N ILE A 276 7.51 18.29 14.40
CA ILE A 276 7.79 18.11 12.97
C ILE A 276 7.93 19.49 12.33
N SER A 277 9.15 19.84 11.93
CA SER A 277 9.41 21.08 11.17
C SER A 277 8.92 20.98 9.73
N GLU A 278 8.65 22.12 9.09
CA GLU A 278 8.32 22.20 7.65
C GLU A 278 9.40 21.58 6.74
N ASP A 279 10.67 21.57 7.18
CA ASP A 279 11.79 20.95 6.45
C ASP A 279 11.95 19.43 6.72
N SER A 280 11.04 18.84 7.49
CA SER A 280 11.07 17.42 7.83
C SER A 280 10.69 16.57 6.61
N PRO A 281 11.31 15.39 6.41
CA PRO A 281 10.83 14.42 5.41
C PRO A 281 9.48 13.79 5.80
N LEU A 282 9.03 14.00 7.05
CA LEU A 282 7.74 13.49 7.53
C LEU A 282 6.58 14.34 6.98
N LEU A 283 5.65 13.64 6.35
CA LEU A 283 4.37 14.15 5.88
C LEU A 283 3.31 13.95 6.98
N VAL A 284 2.45 14.95 7.11
CA VAL A 284 1.31 14.93 8.04
C VAL A 284 0.07 15.27 7.23
N ALA A 285 -0.85 14.31 7.13
CA ALA A 285 -2.04 14.42 6.31
C ALA A 285 -3.29 14.06 7.11
N TYR A 286 -4.40 14.73 6.79
CA TYR A 286 -5.72 14.27 7.24
C TYR A 286 -6.10 13.00 6.45
N ASP A 287 -6.67 12.02 7.16
CA ASP A 287 -7.12 10.76 6.56
C ASP A 287 -8.66 10.67 6.54
N HIS A 288 -9.30 10.59 7.72
CA HIS A 288 -10.76 10.52 7.84
C HIS A 288 -11.26 11.07 9.19
N VAL A 289 -12.58 11.06 9.39
CA VAL A 289 -13.23 11.30 10.69
C VAL A 289 -13.68 9.97 11.29
N ASP A 290 -13.36 9.70 12.55
CA ASP A 290 -13.76 8.48 13.24
C ASP A 290 -15.27 8.45 13.59
N ASP A 291 -15.76 7.29 14.05
CA ASP A 291 -17.17 7.11 14.45
C ASP A 291 -17.63 8.04 15.58
N SER A 292 -16.68 8.66 16.30
CA SER A 292 -16.92 9.60 17.39
C SER A 292 -16.82 11.07 16.96
N GLY A 293 -16.60 11.33 15.67
CA GLY A 293 -16.51 12.68 15.11
C GLY A 293 -15.12 13.32 15.24
N ASN A 294 -14.07 12.57 15.57
CA ASN A 294 -12.70 13.11 15.68
C ASN A 294 -11.91 12.96 14.39
N TYR A 295 -11.03 13.92 14.10
CA TYR A 295 -10.14 13.85 12.95
C TYR A 295 -9.03 12.83 13.17
N ILE A 296 -8.81 11.95 12.20
CA ILE A 296 -7.68 11.03 12.16
C ILE A 296 -6.61 11.62 11.24
N ILE A 297 -5.42 11.83 11.80
CA ILE A 297 -4.26 12.44 11.15
C ILE A 297 -3.16 11.39 11.02
N HIS A 298 -2.70 11.17 9.79
CA HIS A 298 -1.65 10.23 9.44
C HIS A 298 -0.29 10.94 9.37
N VAL A 299 0.70 10.41 10.08
CA VAL A 299 2.10 10.84 9.98
C VAL A 299 2.90 9.73 9.33
N TYR A 300 3.54 10.03 8.20
CA TYR A 300 4.27 9.07 7.39
C TYR A 300 5.44 9.71 6.66
N GLU A 301 6.30 8.91 6.06
CA GLU A 301 7.32 9.35 5.12
C GLU A 301 7.36 8.43 3.91
N ASN A 302 7.83 8.95 2.78
CA ASN A 302 8.17 8.12 1.63
C ASN A 302 9.67 7.81 1.69
N VAL A 303 9.98 6.53 1.82
CA VAL A 303 11.36 6.03 1.88
C VAL A 303 11.73 5.50 0.50
N VAL A 304 12.83 6.00 -0.06
CA VAL A 304 13.37 5.50 -1.31
C VAL A 304 14.14 4.20 -1.04
N ASP A 305 13.63 3.08 -1.54
CA ASP A 305 14.27 1.76 -1.41
C ASP A 305 15.46 1.61 -2.36
N ASN A 306 15.37 2.25 -3.52
CA ASN A 306 16.40 2.18 -4.53
C ASN A 306 16.54 3.51 -5.29
N GLU A 307 17.64 4.21 -5.03
CA GLU A 307 17.93 5.52 -5.64
C GLU A 307 18.13 5.47 -7.16
N GLU A 308 18.48 4.31 -7.73
CA GLU A 308 18.74 4.14 -9.16
C GLU A 308 17.44 3.90 -9.95
N THR A 309 16.47 3.21 -9.36
CA THR A 309 15.16 2.92 -9.98
C THR A 309 14.08 3.91 -9.58
N GLY A 310 14.25 4.63 -8.46
CA GLY A 310 13.25 5.52 -7.90
C GLY A 310 12.10 4.79 -7.19
N GLU A 311 12.28 3.51 -6.86
CA GLU A 311 11.29 2.76 -6.07
C GLU A 311 11.20 3.33 -4.65
N GLU A 312 9.97 3.62 -4.22
CA GLU A 312 9.66 4.15 -2.89
C GLU A 312 8.54 3.35 -2.20
N HIS A 313 8.58 3.31 -0.87
CA HIS A 313 7.48 2.82 -0.05
C HIS A 313 7.09 3.85 1.02
N THR A 314 5.81 3.85 1.39
CA THR A 314 5.31 4.68 2.49
C THR A 314 5.56 3.99 3.83
N ALA A 315 6.36 4.61 4.70
CA ALA A 315 6.56 4.19 6.07
C ALA A 315 5.68 5.02 7.01
N THR A 316 4.71 4.37 7.67
CA THR A 316 3.85 5.05 8.65
C THR A 316 4.57 5.20 9.97
N GLN A 317 4.63 6.43 10.48
CA GLN A 317 5.19 6.76 11.78
C GLN A 317 4.14 6.78 12.88
N GLY A 318 2.90 7.17 12.56
CA GLY A 318 1.81 7.11 13.52
C GLY A 318 0.48 7.63 13.01
N TRP A 319 -0.54 7.40 13.83
CA TRP A 319 -1.92 7.84 13.63
C TRP A 319 -2.38 8.61 14.86
N TYR A 320 -2.95 9.79 14.66
CA TYR A 320 -3.35 10.67 15.75
C TYR A 320 -4.82 11.06 15.61
N GLN A 321 -5.55 10.96 16.71
CA GLN A 321 -6.94 11.41 16.80
C GLN A 321 -6.96 12.81 17.38
N VAL A 322 -7.63 13.75 16.73
CA VAL A 322 -7.77 15.14 17.16
C VAL A 322 -9.25 15.49 17.32
N SER A 323 -9.62 15.95 18.52
CA SER A 323 -11.00 16.36 18.79
C SER A 323 -11.30 17.74 18.16
N PRO A 324 -12.38 17.89 17.37
CA PRO A 324 -12.76 19.16 16.76
C PRO A 324 -13.29 20.19 17.76
N SER A 325 -13.70 19.75 18.96
CA SER A 325 -14.29 20.64 19.98
C SER A 325 -13.27 21.39 20.81
N ASP A 326 -12.10 20.80 21.06
CA ASP A 326 -11.08 21.36 21.95
C ASP A 326 -9.63 21.19 21.46
N GLY A 327 -9.42 20.50 20.34
CA GLY A 327 -8.09 20.22 19.78
C GLY A 327 -7.28 19.18 20.56
N ALA A 328 -7.88 18.42 21.47
CA ALA A 328 -7.19 17.37 22.22
C ALA A 328 -6.68 16.27 21.28
N ILE A 329 -5.39 15.90 21.43
CA ILE A 329 -4.73 14.91 20.58
C ILE A 329 -4.46 13.62 21.36
N THR A 330 -4.85 12.48 20.79
CA THR A 330 -4.58 11.14 21.30
C THR A 330 -3.80 10.34 20.27
N ASP A 331 -2.72 9.69 20.69
CA ASP A 331 -1.98 8.76 19.85
C ASP A 331 -2.76 7.45 19.71
N VAL A 332 -3.03 7.06 18.48
CA VAL A 332 -3.82 5.88 18.11
C VAL A 332 -2.95 4.81 17.48
N THR A 333 -1.61 4.91 17.59
CA THR A 333 -0.70 3.91 17.01
C THR A 333 -1.17 2.51 17.35
N VAL A 334 -1.59 1.80 16.30
CA VAL A 334 -2.12 0.45 16.36
C VAL A 334 -1.01 -0.43 16.92
N ASP A 335 -1.20 -0.94 18.14
CA ASP A 335 -0.37 -1.98 18.72
C ASP A 335 -0.27 -3.14 17.70
N GLY A 336 0.89 -3.23 17.05
CA GLY A 336 1.48 -4.33 16.28
C GLY A 336 0.55 -5.32 15.55
N TYR A 337 0.67 -5.34 14.22
CA TYR A 337 0.49 -6.55 13.41
C TYR A 337 1.67 -6.80 12.48
#